data_AF-A0A397DM15-F1
#
_entry.id   AF-A0A397DM15-F1
#
_cell.length_a   1.000
_cell.length_b   1.000
_cell.length_c   1.000
_cell.angle_alpha   90.00
_cell.angle_beta   90.00
_cell.angle_gamma   90.00
#
_symmetry.space_group_name_H-M   'P 1'
#
loop_
_entity.id
_entity.type
_entity.pdbx_description
1 polymer ?
#
loop_
_entity_poly.entity_id
_entity_poly.type
_entity_poly.pdbx_seq_one_letter_code
_entity_poly.pdbx_strand_id
1 'polypeptide(L)'
;GNNGNLYADELIRMVSSLFDRWQAEYVSHSLTVILFGRNYYDELPPVQSAYHSTAICQDDDGHWFEDFYKVISYGRDGGAVDTANMLTTLKAEVNAFPHLCGWSLDPLDGIALTCKGGHGHPSSAKDGNVLEAINLILNIYEKHYLDRDLNRSGQNLVLFTAGNGVFRVNQLVSDMSV
;
A
#
# COMPACT_ATOMS: atom_id res chain seq x y z
N GLY A 1 -4.16 24.21 6.65
CA GLY A 1 -3.90 23.92 8.08
C GLY A 1 -4.11 22.45 8.28
N ASN A 2 -3.11 21.72 8.78
CA ASN A 2 -3.28 20.29 9.05
C ASN A 2 -4.15 20.13 10.30
N ASN A 3 -5.31 19.48 10.15
CA ASN A 3 -6.28 19.24 11.22
C ASN A 3 -5.80 18.21 12.27
N GLY A 4 -4.51 17.87 12.31
CA GLY A 4 -3.95 16.90 13.25
C GLY A 4 -4.41 15.44 13.05
N ASN A 5 -5.20 15.16 12.02
CA ASN A 5 -5.64 13.80 11.70
C ASN A 5 -4.49 12.99 11.07
N LEU A 6 -4.42 11.72 11.42
CA LEU A 6 -3.51 10.78 10.78
C LEU A 6 -3.94 10.57 9.32
N TYR A 7 -3.01 10.48 8.37
CA TYR A 7 -3.33 10.21 6.96
C TYR A 7 -4.15 8.92 6.76
N ALA A 8 -3.95 7.93 7.63
CA ALA A 8 -4.76 6.72 7.66
C ALA A 8 -6.25 7.01 7.95
N ASP A 9 -6.56 7.93 8.86
CA ASP A 9 -7.95 8.29 9.16
C ASP A 9 -8.62 8.99 7.98
N GLU A 10 -7.89 9.84 7.27
CA GLU A 10 -8.39 10.50 6.06
C GLU A 10 -8.66 9.49 4.93
N LEU A 11 -7.76 8.51 4.74
CA LEU A 11 -8.00 7.40 3.82
C LEU A 11 -9.30 6.66 4.15
N ILE A 12 -9.48 6.27 5.42
CA ILE A 12 -10.66 5.55 5.88
C ILE A 12 -11.94 6.39 5.69
N ARG A 13 -11.90 7.70 5.94
CA ARG A 13 -13.02 8.61 5.68
C ARG A 13 -13.39 8.70 4.20
N MET A 14 -12.38 8.79 3.33
CA MET A 14 -12.60 8.80 1.87
C MET A 14 -13.22 7.48 1.40
N VAL A 15 -12.68 6.34 1.84
CA VAL A 15 -13.20 5.02 1.45
C VAL A 15 -14.63 4.82 1.98
N SER A 16 -14.93 5.24 3.21
CA SER A 16 -16.30 5.21 3.73
C SER A 16 -17.26 6.01 2.85
N SER A 17 -16.88 7.23 2.49
CA SER A 17 -17.71 8.09 1.63
C SER A 17 -17.92 7.51 0.23
N LEU A 18 -16.93 6.80 -0.30
CA LEU A 18 -17.03 6.08 -1.57
C LEU A 18 -18.02 4.93 -1.48
N PHE A 19 -17.94 4.13 -0.41
CA PHE A 19 -18.84 3.01 -0.18
C PHE A 19 -20.29 3.46 0.03
N ASP A 20 -20.52 4.57 0.74
CA ASP A 20 -21.86 5.14 0.90
C ASP A 20 -22.48 5.51 -0.46
N ARG A 21 -21.68 6.10 -1.36
CA ARG A 21 -22.11 6.40 -2.72
C ARG A 21 -22.38 5.15 -3.54
N TRP A 22 -21.53 4.12 -3.42
CA TRP A 22 -21.75 2.85 -4.11
C TRP A 22 -23.07 2.18 -3.72
N GLN A 23 -23.41 2.23 -2.43
CA GLN A 23 -24.70 1.74 -1.93
C GLN A 23 -25.87 2.57 -2.44
N ALA A 24 -25.75 3.91 -2.44
CA ALA A 24 -26.80 4.81 -2.92
C ALA A 24 -27.11 4.61 -4.43
N GLU A 25 -26.08 4.31 -5.24
CA GLU A 25 -26.21 4.10 -6.69
C GLU A 25 -26.45 2.64 -7.08
N TYR A 26 -26.59 1.72 -6.10
CA TYR A 26 -26.78 0.29 -6.31
C TYR A 26 -25.72 -0.37 -7.22
N VAL A 27 -24.48 0.13 -7.17
CA VAL A 27 -23.38 -0.40 -7.98
C VAL A 27 -22.60 -1.47 -7.22
N SER A 28 -22.15 -2.49 -7.94
CA SER A 28 -21.30 -3.57 -7.42
C SER A 28 -19.96 -3.57 -8.13
N HIS A 29 -18.88 -3.54 -7.35
CA HIS A 29 -17.50 -3.51 -7.86
C HIS A 29 -16.69 -4.66 -7.25
N SER A 30 -15.81 -5.26 -8.04
CA SER A 30 -14.66 -6.00 -7.50
C SER A 30 -13.64 -4.98 -7.02
N LEU A 31 -13.17 -5.13 -5.78
CA LEU A 31 -12.16 -4.23 -5.24
C LEU A 31 -10.94 -5.04 -4.83
N THR A 32 -9.77 -4.64 -5.32
CA THR A 32 -8.48 -5.12 -4.82
C THR A 32 -7.75 -3.93 -4.22
N VAL A 33 -7.44 -3.99 -2.93
CA VAL A 33 -6.65 -3.00 -2.21
C VAL A 33 -5.24 -3.55 -2.03
N ILE A 34 -4.24 -2.76 -2.36
CA ILE A 34 -2.84 -3.10 -2.12
C ILE A 34 -2.25 -2.05 -1.19
N LEU A 35 -1.91 -2.46 0.03
CA LEU A 35 -1.08 -1.66 0.92
C LEU A 35 0.37 -1.92 0.54
N PHE A 36 1.17 -0.87 0.45
CA PHE A 36 2.57 -0.96 0.06
C PHE A 36 3.43 -0.03 0.91
N GLY A 37 4.69 -0.38 1.07
CA GLY A 37 5.69 0.44 1.75
C GLY A 37 7.10 -0.09 1.49
N ARG A 38 8.10 0.77 1.69
CA ARG A 38 9.52 0.42 1.56
C ARG A 38 10.26 0.75 2.85
N ASN A 39 11.12 -0.17 3.27
CA ASN A 39 12.09 0.04 4.34
C ASN A 39 13.48 0.25 3.76
N TYR A 40 14.23 1.15 4.37
CA TYR A 40 15.66 1.29 4.15
C TYR A 40 16.44 0.72 5.33
N TYR A 41 17.63 0.23 5.05
CA TYR A 41 18.57 -0.34 6.01
C TYR A 41 19.92 0.36 5.84
N ASP A 42 20.51 0.77 6.97
CA ASP A 42 21.85 1.37 6.97
C ASP A 42 22.90 0.35 6.50
N GLU A 43 22.72 -0.91 6.90
CA GLU A 43 23.59 -2.04 6.54
C GLU A 43 22.75 -3.29 6.26
N LEU A 44 23.24 -4.16 5.38
CA LEU A 44 22.58 -5.44 5.09
C LEU A 44 22.56 -6.33 6.36
N PRO A 45 21.37 -6.75 6.83
CA PRO A 45 21.26 -7.69 7.94
C PRO A 45 22.10 -8.97 7.70
N PRO A 46 22.84 -9.46 8.71
CA PRO A 46 23.58 -10.72 8.60
C PRO A 46 22.65 -11.88 8.25
N VAL A 47 23.09 -12.78 7.36
CA VAL A 47 22.26 -13.89 6.84
C VAL A 47 21.69 -14.79 7.95
N GLN A 48 22.38 -14.92 9.08
CA GLN A 48 21.95 -15.73 10.22
C GLN A 48 20.92 -15.04 11.13
N SER A 49 20.63 -13.76 10.88
CA SER A 49 19.69 -13.00 11.69
C SER A 49 18.24 -13.30 11.33
N ALA A 50 17.34 -13.24 12.32
CA ALA A 50 15.90 -13.47 12.11
C ALA A 50 15.22 -12.38 11.26
N TYR A 51 15.91 -11.28 10.98
CA TYR A 51 15.44 -10.13 10.21
C TYR A 51 16.18 -10.00 8.87
N HIS A 52 17.01 -10.97 8.49
CA HIS A 52 17.51 -11.08 7.13
C HIS A 52 16.43 -11.62 6.21
N SER A 53 16.21 -10.92 5.10
CA SER A 53 15.24 -11.29 4.08
C SER A 53 15.94 -11.33 2.73
N THR A 54 15.61 -12.35 1.93
CA THR A 54 16.09 -12.47 0.55
C THR A 54 15.45 -11.44 -0.38
N ALA A 55 14.44 -10.71 0.10
CA ALA A 55 13.80 -9.62 -0.64
C ALA A 55 14.54 -8.27 -0.46
N ILE A 56 15.60 -8.23 0.36
CA ILE A 56 16.44 -7.04 0.51
C ILE A 56 17.28 -6.87 -0.76
N CYS A 57 17.15 -5.70 -1.38
CA CYS A 57 17.85 -5.29 -2.59
C CYS A 57 18.68 -4.04 -2.32
N GLN A 58 19.58 -3.71 -3.25
CA GLN A 58 20.34 -2.47 -3.23
C GLN A 58 19.86 -1.57 -4.37
N ASP A 59 19.64 -0.28 -4.09
CA ASP A 59 19.32 0.70 -5.12
C ASP A 59 20.58 1.19 -5.87
N ASP A 60 20.40 1.99 -6.91
CA ASP A 60 21.51 2.52 -7.73
C ASP A 60 22.44 3.44 -6.92
N ASP A 61 21.94 4.02 -5.83
CA ASP A 61 22.68 4.89 -4.93
C ASP A 61 23.43 4.09 -3.83
N GLY A 62 23.25 2.76 -3.79
CA GLY A 62 23.91 1.86 -2.85
C GLY A 62 23.15 1.65 -1.53
N HIS A 63 21.93 2.17 -1.37
CA HIS A 63 21.12 1.96 -0.17
C HIS A 63 20.43 0.60 -0.20
N TRP A 64 20.45 -0.10 0.93
CA TRP A 64 19.72 -1.35 1.12
C TRP A 64 18.26 -1.07 1.40
N PHE A 65 17.35 -1.73 0.67
CA PHE A 65 15.91 -1.56 0.85
C PHE A 65 15.14 -2.86 0.71
N GLU A 66 13.94 -2.90 1.30
CA GLU A 66 12.99 -4.00 1.17
C GLU A 66 11.57 -3.46 0.94
N ASP A 67 10.87 -4.04 -0.02
CA ASP A 67 9.52 -3.65 -0.39
C ASP A 67 8.48 -4.60 0.20
N PHE A 68 7.49 -4.03 0.86
CA PHE A 68 6.37 -4.75 1.47
C PHE A 68 5.09 -4.47 0.69
N TYR A 69 4.34 -5.55 0.43
CA TYR A 69 3.03 -5.49 -0.22
C TYR A 69 2.05 -6.37 0.53
N LYS A 70 0.84 -5.85 0.78
CA LYS A 70 -0.28 -6.60 1.35
C LYS A 70 -1.49 -6.42 0.45
N VAL A 71 -1.89 -7.52 -0.21
CA VAL A 71 -3.03 -7.54 -1.12
C VAL A 71 -4.28 -8.02 -0.38
N ILE A 72 -5.37 -7.27 -0.54
CA ILE A 72 -6.68 -7.56 0.03
C ILE A 72 -7.67 -7.54 -1.13
N SER A 73 -8.47 -8.58 -1.29
CA SER A 73 -9.47 -8.69 -2.36
C SER A 73 -10.87 -8.79 -1.78
N TYR A 74 -11.81 -8.05 -2.35
CA TYR A 74 -13.21 -8.00 -1.98
C TYR A 74 -14.11 -8.22 -3.20
N GLY A 75 -15.31 -8.77 -2.98
CA GLY A 75 -16.35 -8.85 -4.01
C GLY A 75 -16.14 -9.93 -5.09
N ARG A 76 -15.28 -10.93 -4.83
CA ARG A 76 -15.10 -12.10 -5.72
C ARG A 76 -16.22 -13.12 -5.65
N ASP A 77 -16.98 -13.18 -4.54
CA ASP A 77 -17.92 -14.28 -4.29
C ASP A 77 -19.35 -14.01 -4.81
N GLY A 78 -19.55 -12.99 -5.64
CA GLY A 78 -20.84 -12.69 -6.31
C GLY A 78 -22.00 -12.28 -5.39
N GLY A 79 -21.81 -12.27 -4.07
CA GLY A 79 -22.79 -11.82 -3.08
C GLY A 79 -22.89 -10.30 -2.94
N ALA A 80 -23.94 -9.84 -2.26
CA ALA A 80 -24.10 -8.43 -1.90
C ALA A 80 -22.85 -7.94 -1.13
N VAL A 81 -22.29 -6.83 -1.59
CA VAL A 81 -21.06 -6.26 -1.05
C VAL A 81 -21.36 -5.62 0.32
N ASP A 82 -20.93 -6.28 1.39
CA ASP A 82 -21.02 -5.73 2.75
C ASP A 82 -19.94 -4.67 2.98
N THR A 83 -20.28 -3.42 2.65
CA THR A 83 -19.39 -2.26 2.77
C THR A 83 -18.93 -1.99 4.20
N ALA A 84 -19.77 -2.30 5.20
CA ALA A 84 -19.41 -2.12 6.61
C ALA A 84 -18.32 -3.11 7.03
N ASN A 85 -18.43 -4.36 6.60
CA ASN A 85 -17.44 -5.38 6.89
C ASN A 85 -16.14 -5.15 6.10
N MET A 86 -16.23 -4.71 4.84
CA MET A 86 -15.05 -4.29 4.08
C MET A 86 -14.29 -3.14 4.76
N LEU A 87 -15.00 -2.12 5.24
CA LEU A 87 -14.39 -0.98 5.94
C LEU A 87 -13.73 -1.42 7.25
N THR A 88 -14.36 -2.33 7.99
CA THR A 88 -13.82 -2.88 9.24
C THR A 88 -12.53 -3.67 8.98
N THR A 89 -12.54 -4.55 7.98
CA THR A 89 -11.35 -5.29 7.55
C THR A 89 -10.26 -4.34 7.07
N LEU A 90 -10.59 -3.33 6.27
CA LEU A 90 -9.61 -2.36 5.78
C LEU A 90 -8.94 -1.61 6.95
N LYS A 91 -9.72 -1.16 7.94
CA LYS A 91 -9.19 -0.52 9.16
C LYS A 91 -8.22 -1.45 9.91
N ALA A 92 -8.60 -2.71 10.07
CA ALA A 92 -7.76 -3.70 10.75
C ALA A 92 -6.43 -3.90 9.99
N GLU A 93 -6.49 -4.03 8.66
CA GLU A 93 -5.31 -4.24 7.82
C GLU A 93 -4.40 -3.01 7.77
N VAL A 94 -4.95 -1.80 7.67
CA VAL A 94 -4.18 -0.54 7.73
C VAL A 94 -3.46 -0.40 9.07
N ASN A 95 -4.08 -0.81 10.18
CA ASN A 95 -3.46 -0.79 11.50
C ASN A 95 -2.41 -1.90 11.68
N ALA A 96 -2.61 -3.06 11.07
CA ALA A 96 -1.67 -4.18 11.16
C ALA A 96 -0.44 -4.00 10.25
N PHE A 97 -0.59 -3.29 9.13
CA PHE A 97 0.45 -3.18 8.10
C PHE A 97 1.78 -2.58 8.61
N PRO A 98 1.81 -1.50 9.42
CA PRO A 98 3.04 -1.01 10.03
C PRO A 98 3.78 -2.09 10.82
N HIS A 99 3.05 -2.90 11.60
CA HIS A 99 3.66 -3.98 12.38
C HIS A 99 4.23 -5.09 11.49
N LEU A 100 3.58 -5.39 10.37
CA LEU A 100 4.11 -6.33 9.37
C LEU A 100 5.41 -5.82 8.74
N CYS A 101 5.55 -4.51 8.57
CA CYS A 101 6.77 -3.87 8.09
C CYS A 101 7.83 -3.67 9.21
N GLY A 102 7.56 -4.16 10.43
CA GLY A 102 8.43 -3.98 11.58
C GLY A 102 8.50 -2.54 12.10
N TRP A 103 7.51 -1.70 11.79
CA TRP A 103 7.44 -0.32 12.25
C TRP A 103 6.89 -0.21 13.66
N SER A 104 7.56 0.61 14.47
CA SER A 104 7.13 1.02 15.79
C SER A 104 7.17 2.54 15.90
N LEU A 105 6.31 3.06 16.77
CA LEU A 105 6.35 4.46 17.16
C LEU A 105 7.30 4.57 18.36
N ASP A 106 8.39 5.29 18.17
CA ASP A 106 9.29 5.65 19.26
C ASP A 106 8.86 7.03 19.79
N PRO A 107 8.48 7.14 21.08
CA PRO A 107 8.23 8.43 21.69
C PRO A 107 9.57 9.15 21.91
N LEU A 108 10.04 9.87 20.90
CA LEU A 108 11.21 10.74 21.06
C LEU A 108 10.82 11.93 21.94
N ASP A 109 11.25 11.91 23.20
CA ASP A 109 11.20 13.01 24.18
C ASP A 109 9.92 13.86 24.14
N GLY A 110 8.75 13.21 24.10
CA GLY A 110 7.44 13.82 24.34
C GLY A 110 6.93 14.87 23.33
N ILE A 111 7.68 15.20 22.27
CA ILE A 111 7.34 16.32 21.36
C ILE A 111 7.13 15.87 19.90
N ALA A 112 7.75 14.76 19.44
CA ALA A 112 7.57 14.26 18.08
C ALA A 112 7.55 12.72 18.03
N LEU A 113 6.44 12.15 17.51
CA LEU A 113 6.36 10.73 17.20
C LEU A 113 7.16 10.46 15.92
N THR A 114 8.20 9.64 16.02
CA THR A 114 8.94 9.15 14.84
C THR A 114 8.65 7.68 14.62
N CYS A 115 8.22 7.31 13.41
CA CYS A 115 8.15 5.91 13.01
C CYS A 115 9.57 5.39 12.78
N LYS A 116 9.98 4.38 13.54
CA LYS A 116 11.24 3.65 13.33
C LYS A 116 10.91 2.23 12.91
N GLY A 117 11.69 1.66 12.00
CA GLY A 117 11.70 0.21 11.81
C GLY A 117 12.55 -0.42 12.91
N GLY A 118 12.17 -1.60 13.39
CA GLY A 118 12.96 -2.31 14.41
C GLY A 118 14.41 -2.58 13.97
N HIS A 119 14.63 -2.76 12.66
CA HIS A 119 15.95 -3.04 12.06
C HIS A 119 16.25 -2.17 10.84
N GLY A 120 15.42 -1.16 10.56
CA GLY A 120 15.55 -0.25 9.41
C GLY A 120 14.70 1.00 9.64
N HIS A 121 14.41 1.77 8.61
CA HIS A 121 13.49 2.90 8.74
C HIS A 121 12.54 3.00 7.54
N PRO A 122 11.29 3.43 7.76
CA PRO A 122 10.35 3.63 6.66
C PRO A 122 10.88 4.67 5.68
N SER A 123 10.68 4.42 4.40
CA SER A 123 10.93 5.39 3.33
C SER A 123 9.94 6.56 3.38
N SER A 124 10.34 7.67 2.80
CA SER A 124 9.41 8.77 2.52
C SER A 124 8.48 8.39 1.37
N ALA A 125 7.30 9.01 1.29
CA ALA A 125 6.38 8.78 0.15
C ALA A 125 7.00 9.09 -1.22
N LYS A 126 8.04 9.94 -1.27
CA LYS A 126 8.78 10.29 -2.48
C LYS A 126 9.67 9.14 -2.96
N ASP A 127 10.29 8.41 -2.06
CA ASP A 127 11.26 7.35 -2.36
C ASP A 127 10.65 5.95 -2.20
N GLY A 128 9.31 5.88 -2.08
CA GLY A 128 8.56 4.64 -1.93
C GLY A 128 8.41 3.85 -3.24
N ASN A 129 7.88 2.65 -3.11
CA ASN A 129 7.71 1.64 -4.15
C ASN A 129 6.38 1.76 -4.93
N VAL A 130 6.02 2.99 -5.32
CA VAL A 130 4.72 3.29 -5.93
C VAL A 130 4.59 2.68 -7.33
N LEU A 131 5.62 2.78 -8.17
CA LEU A 131 5.54 2.23 -9.53
C LEU A 131 5.57 0.71 -9.53
N GLU A 132 6.32 0.10 -8.61
CA GLU A 132 6.34 -1.34 -8.41
C GLU A 132 4.97 -1.84 -7.95
N ALA A 133 4.30 -1.10 -7.05
CA ALA A 133 2.93 -1.39 -6.65
C ALA A 133 1.95 -1.28 -7.83
N ILE A 134 2.06 -0.23 -8.65
CA ILE A 134 1.25 -0.07 -9.86
C ILE A 134 1.51 -1.22 -10.84
N ASN A 135 2.77 -1.59 -11.08
CA ASN A 135 3.13 -2.70 -11.94
C ASN A 135 2.53 -4.02 -11.43
N LEU A 136 2.52 -4.25 -10.11
CA LEU A 136 1.87 -5.41 -9.53
C LEU A 136 0.35 -5.43 -9.79
N ILE A 137 -0.31 -4.26 -9.76
CA ILE A 137 -1.73 -4.14 -10.12
C ILE A 137 -1.96 -4.37 -11.62
N LEU A 138 -1.11 -3.80 -12.48
CA LEU A 138 -1.21 -4.00 -13.93
C LEU A 138 -1.03 -5.47 -14.30
N ASN A 139 -0.09 -6.18 -13.67
CA ASN A 139 0.06 -7.62 -13.83
C ASN A 139 -1.18 -8.42 -13.40
N ILE A 140 -1.91 -7.94 -12.38
CA ILE A 140 -3.21 -8.51 -11.99
C ILE A 140 -4.26 -8.21 -13.07
N TYR A 141 -4.32 -6.97 -13.57
CA TYR A 141 -5.22 -6.51 -14.65
C TYR A 141 -5.02 -7.20 -15.98
N GLU A 142 -3.79 -7.48 -16.37
CA GLU A 142 -3.52 -8.29 -17.56
C GLU A 142 -4.13 -9.67 -17.39
N LYS A 143 -3.87 -10.38 -16.30
CA LYS A 143 -4.42 -11.75 -16.12
C LYS A 143 -5.94 -11.81 -16.00
N HIS A 144 -6.63 -10.68 -15.76
CA HIS A 144 -8.09 -10.62 -15.77
C HIS A 144 -8.72 -10.81 -17.17
N TYR A 145 -7.95 -10.86 -18.27
CA TYR A 145 -8.49 -11.25 -19.58
C TYR A 145 -8.95 -12.72 -19.63
N LEU A 146 -8.46 -13.58 -18.72
CA LEU A 146 -8.79 -15.01 -18.68
C LEU A 146 -10.18 -15.29 -18.07
N ASP A 147 -10.61 -14.49 -17.10
CA ASP A 147 -11.89 -14.62 -16.38
C ASP A 147 -12.78 -13.39 -16.64
N ARG A 148 -13.01 -13.08 -17.91
CA ARG A 148 -13.78 -11.90 -18.29
C ARG A 148 -15.26 -12.08 -17.92
N ASP A 149 -15.67 -11.47 -16.81
CA ASP A 149 -17.08 -11.29 -16.47
C ASP A 149 -17.68 -10.22 -17.40
N LEU A 150 -18.47 -10.65 -18.39
CA LEU A 150 -19.10 -9.78 -19.39
C LEU A 150 -20.13 -8.80 -18.78
N ASN A 151 -20.52 -8.99 -17.51
CA ASN A 151 -21.43 -8.11 -16.79
C ASN A 151 -20.74 -6.92 -16.10
N ARG A 152 -19.41 -6.84 -16.12
CA ARG A 152 -18.63 -5.76 -15.50
C ARG A 152 -17.86 -4.98 -16.57
N SER A 153 -18.02 -3.66 -16.61
CA SER A 153 -17.30 -2.78 -17.55
C SER A 153 -16.44 -1.76 -16.82
N GLY A 154 -15.20 -1.57 -17.28
CA GLY A 154 -14.23 -0.61 -16.76
C GLY A 154 -13.22 -1.21 -15.75
N GLN A 155 -11.97 -0.75 -15.85
CA GLN A 155 -10.91 -0.98 -14.87
C GLN A 155 -10.50 0.39 -14.32
N ASN A 156 -10.53 0.57 -13.00
CA ASN A 156 -10.21 1.83 -12.35
C ASN A 156 -9.08 1.61 -11.33
N LEU A 157 -8.00 2.36 -11.49
CA LEU A 157 -6.89 2.42 -10.54
C LEU A 157 -6.99 3.72 -9.72
N VAL A 158 -7.02 3.60 -8.40
CA VAL A 158 -6.97 4.75 -7.49
C VAL A 158 -5.75 4.62 -6.60
N LEU A 159 -4.87 5.61 -6.62
CA LEU A 159 -3.67 5.68 -5.79
C LEU A 159 -3.88 6.64 -4.62
N PHE A 160 -3.61 6.16 -3.41
CA PHE A 160 -3.58 6.97 -2.20
C PHE A 160 -2.14 7.06 -1.68
N THR A 161 -1.67 8.28 -1.42
CA THR A 161 -0.32 8.55 -0.90
C THR A 161 -0.37 9.72 0.07
N ALA A 162 0.47 9.68 1.11
CA ALA A 162 0.69 10.79 2.04
C ALA A 162 1.73 11.80 1.51
N GLY A 163 2.20 11.65 0.26
CA GLY A 163 3.13 12.55 -0.41
C GLY A 163 2.44 13.69 -1.16
N ASN A 164 3.24 14.50 -1.84
CA ASN A 164 2.79 15.63 -2.67
C ASN A 164 2.66 15.27 -4.17
N GLY A 165 2.66 13.98 -4.52
CA GLY A 165 2.59 13.50 -5.90
C GLY A 165 3.94 13.52 -6.65
N VAL A 166 5.05 13.83 -5.99
CA VAL A 166 6.40 13.72 -6.56
C VAL A 166 7.02 12.40 -6.11
N PHE A 167 7.38 11.55 -7.07
CA PHE A 167 7.99 10.25 -6.82
C PHE A 167 9.35 10.17 -7.51
N ARG A 168 10.34 9.60 -6.83
CA ARG A 168 11.63 9.23 -7.40
C ARG A 168 11.55 7.78 -7.86
N VAL A 169 11.96 7.53 -9.10
CA VAL A 169 11.84 6.22 -9.73
C VAL A 169 13.13 5.92 -10.48
N ASN A 170 13.55 4.66 -10.45
CA ASN A 170 14.61 4.16 -11.32
C ASN A 170 14.17 4.19 -12.80
N GLN A 171 15.04 4.66 -13.68
CA GLN A 171 14.79 4.74 -15.12
C GLN A 171 14.42 3.39 -15.74
N LEU A 172 14.97 2.28 -15.23
CA LEU A 172 14.65 0.93 -15.73
C LEU A 172 13.20 0.51 -15.45
N VAL A 173 12.63 0.96 -14.32
CA VAL A 173 11.24 0.66 -13.96
C VAL A 173 10.29 1.60 -14.70
N SER A 174 10.70 2.85 -14.99
CA SER A 174 9.88 3.75 -15.82
C SER A 174 9.72 3.23 -17.25
N ASP A 175 10.76 2.62 -17.82
CA ASP A 175 10.72 2.12 -19.20
C ASP A 175 9.92 0.82 -19.34
N MET A 176 9.70 0.06 -18.26
CA MET A 176 8.85 -1.13 -18.25
C MET A 176 7.34 -0.83 -18.16
N SER A 177 6.94 0.44 -18.00
CA SER A 177 5.54 0.85 -17.92
C SER A 177 4.91 1.29 -19.25
N VAL A 178 5.50 0.87 -20.38
CA VAL A 178 5.03 1.15 -21.75
C VAL A 178 4.77 -0.13 -22.55
#